data_AF-A0A7X5RBZ1-F1
#
_entry.id   AF-A0A7X5RBZ1-F1
#
_cell.length_a   1.000
_cell.length_b   1.000
_cell.length_c   1.000
_cell.angle_alpha   90.00
_cell.angle_beta   90.00
_cell.angle_gamma   90.00
#
_symmetry.space_group_name_H-M   'P 1'
#
loop_
_entity.id
_entity.type
_entity.pdbx_description
1 polymer ?
#
loop_
_entity_poly.entity_id
_entity_poly.type
_entity_poly.pdbx_seq_one_letter_code
_entity_poly.pdbx_strand_id
1 'polypeptide(L)' 'MIEFIDVNSWHFQGNGQIGGFYIKDMTPRGYENNVKYEVGDYEEEEIEFYCSDIVINNLEKIV' A
#
# COMPACT_ATOMS: atom_id res chain seq x y z
N MET A 1 -6.32 5.53 10.91
CA MET A 1 -4.88 5.27 10.74
C MET A 1 -4.72 3.87 10.16
N ILE A 2 -3.91 3.74 9.12
CA ILE A 2 -3.60 2.47 8.46
C ILE A 2 -2.10 2.24 8.64
N GLU A 3 -1.73 1.01 8.96
CA GLU A 3 -0.35 0.60 9.19
C GLU A 3 0.02 -0.50 8.19
N PHE A 4 1.20 -0.35 7.58
CA PHE A 4 1.79 -1.32 6.65
C PHE A 4 2.97 -1.98 7.35
N ILE A 5 2.93 -3.30 7.48
CA ILE A 5 3.89 -4.06 8.28
C ILE A 5 4.85 -4.79 7.34
N ASP A 6 6.15 -4.71 7.65
CA ASP A 6 7.22 -5.36 6.91
C ASP A 6 7.20 -4.95 5.43
N VAL A 7 7.53 -3.68 5.19
CA VAL A 7 7.61 -3.08 3.85
C VAL A 7 8.93 -3.49 3.22
N ASN A 8 8.87 -4.30 2.16
CA ASN A 8 10.04 -4.92 1.55
C ASN A 8 10.74 -4.00 0.54
N SER A 9 9.96 -3.22 -0.19
CA SER A 9 10.43 -2.20 -1.10
C SER A 9 9.37 -1.14 -1.26
N TRP A 10 9.81 0.09 -1.48
CA TRP A 10 8.94 1.21 -1.77
C TRP A 10 9.62 2.14 -2.76
N HIS A 11 8.80 2.81 -3.55
CA HIS A 11 9.20 3.77 -4.54
C HIS A 11 8.30 5.01 -4.40
N PHE A 12 8.92 6.18 -4.42
CA PHE A 12 8.21 7.45 -4.33
C PHE A 12 8.63 8.34 -5.49
N GLN A 13 7.67 8.75 -6.30
CA GLN A 13 7.88 9.62 -7.45
C GLN A 13 6.76 10.63 -7.55
N GLY A 14 6.93 11.77 -6.89
CA GLY A 14 5.95 12.83 -6.93
C GLY A 14 6.42 14.05 -6.17
N ASN A 15 5.67 15.13 -6.33
CA ASN A 15 5.85 16.36 -5.55
C ASN A 15 4.65 16.62 -4.62
N GLY A 16 3.70 15.69 -4.57
CA GLY A 16 2.31 15.96 -4.22
C GLY A 16 1.72 15.07 -3.12
N GLN A 17 0.44 15.35 -2.90
CA GLN A 17 -0.42 14.83 -1.84
C GLN A 17 -1.13 13.57 -2.35
N ILE A 18 -1.00 12.46 -1.64
CA ILE A 18 -1.71 11.21 -1.98
C ILE A 18 -3.22 11.43 -1.79
N GLY A 19 -3.96 11.46 -2.91
CA GLY A 19 -5.41 11.65 -2.93
C GLY A 19 -6.20 10.38 -2.60
N GLY A 20 -5.60 9.21 -2.86
CA GLY A 20 -6.14 7.91 -2.50
C GLY A 20 -5.21 6.80 -2.97
N PHE A 21 -5.30 5.60 -2.40
CA PHE A 21 -4.44 4.49 -2.79
C PHE A 21 -5.24 3.20 -2.96
N TYR A 22 -4.72 2.28 -3.76
CA TYR A 22 -5.23 0.93 -3.89
C TYR A 22 -4.43 -0.05 -3.02
N ILE A 23 -5.07 -1.15 -2.64
CA ILE A 23 -4.43 -2.31 -2.02
C ILE A 23 -4.80 -3.53 -2.88
N LYS A 24 -3.79 -4.29 -3.30
CA LYS A 24 -3.96 -5.47 -4.14
C LYS A 24 -3.34 -6.70 -3.48
N ASP A 25 -4.17 -7.71 -3.28
CA ASP A 25 -3.75 -9.02 -2.75
C ASP A 25 -3.00 -9.80 -3.83
N MET A 26 -1.75 -10.15 -3.53
CA MET A 26 -0.85 -10.83 -4.46
C MET A 26 -0.77 -12.36 -4.20
N THR A 27 -1.54 -12.89 -3.24
CA THR A 27 -1.50 -14.30 -2.76
C THR A 27 -1.72 -15.31 -3.87
N PRO A 28 -2.64 -15.06 -4.81
CA PRO A 28 -2.87 -15.99 -5.90
C PRO A 28 -1.65 -16.19 -6.83
N ARG A 29 -0.63 -15.32 -6.78
CA ARG A 29 0.51 -15.35 -7.71
C ARG A 29 1.68 -16.22 -7.23
N GLY A 30 1.61 -16.78 -6.02
CA GLY A 30 2.69 -17.56 -5.42
C GLY A 30 3.79 -16.62 -4.91
N TYR A 31 3.86 -16.43 -3.61
CA TYR A 31 4.71 -15.41 -3.01
C TYR A 31 6.19 -15.81 -2.99
N GLU A 32 7.04 -14.95 -3.55
CA GLU A 32 8.45 -14.87 -3.18
C GLU A 32 8.62 -13.85 -2.04
N ASN A 33 9.41 -14.19 -1.01
CA ASN A 33 9.85 -13.28 0.06
C ASN A 33 8.75 -12.62 0.93
N ASN A 34 7.66 -13.33 1.23
CA ASN A 34 6.60 -12.89 2.16
C ASN A 34 5.80 -11.61 1.81
N VAL A 35 6.02 -11.01 0.64
CA VAL A 35 5.23 -9.87 0.16
C VAL A 35 3.79 -10.31 -0.01
N LYS A 36 2.79 -9.72 0.69
CA LYS A 36 1.38 -10.07 0.49
C LYS A 36 0.56 -9.04 -0.28
N TYR A 37 0.85 -7.77 -0.03
CA TYR A 37 0.07 -6.68 -0.59
C TYR A 37 0.96 -5.78 -1.42
N GLU A 38 0.44 -5.38 -2.57
CA GLU A 38 0.92 -4.26 -3.36
C GLU A 38 0.02 -3.06 -3.06
N VAL A 39 0.62 -1.92 -2.73
CA VAL A 39 -0.08 -0.69 -2.41
C VAL A 39 0.47 0.41 -3.30
N GLY A 40 -0.41 1.18 -3.94
CA GLY A 40 0.03 2.29 -4.77
C GLY A 40 -1.00 3.40 -4.88
N ASP A 41 -0.56 4.56 -5.35
CA ASP A 41 -1.45 5.69 -5.63
C ASP A 41 -2.37 5.38 -6.83
N TYR A 42 -3.59 5.90 -6.79
CA TYR A 42 -4.46 5.92 -7.96
C TYR A 42 -4.03 6.97 -9.00
N GLU A 43 -3.40 8.06 -8.55
CA GLU A 43 -3.00 9.17 -9.41
C GLU A 43 -1.47 9.25 -9.52
N GLU A 44 -0.97 9.33 -10.76
CA GLU A 44 0.43 9.62 -11.11
C GLU A 44 1.55 8.72 -10.52
N GLU A 45 1.21 7.57 -9.94
CA GLU A 45 2.19 6.61 -9.38
C GLU A 45 3.08 7.25 -8.28
N GLU A 46 2.53 8.19 -7.49
CA GLU A 46 3.35 8.91 -6.51
C GLU A 46 3.97 8.00 -5.45
N ILE A 47 3.28 6.91 -5.11
CA ILE A 47 3.78 5.86 -4.23
C ILE A 47 3.46 4.49 -4.81
N GLU A 48 4.42 3.56 -4.68
CA GLU A 48 4.21 2.13 -4.89
C GLU A 48 5.08 1.35 -3.89
N PHE A 49 4.50 0.38 -3.18
CA PHE A 49 5.26 -0.47 -2.27
C PHE A 49 4.62 -1.83 -2.04
N TYR A 50 5.46 -2.73 -1.53
CA TYR A 50 5.11 -4.11 -1.22
C TYR A 50 5.25 -4.37 0.27
N CYS A 51 4.24 -4.98 0.91
CA CYS A 51 4.25 -5.27 2.34
C CYS A 51 3.67 -6.63 2.69
N SER A 52 4.04 -7.17 3.85
CA SER A 52 3.59 -8.50 4.31
C SER A 52 2.20 -8.47 4.95
N ASP A 53 1.82 -7.39 5.65
CA ASP A 53 0.52 -7.28 6.31
C ASP A 53 0.02 -5.82 6.38
N ILE A 54 -1.31 -5.65 6.49
CA ILE A 54 -1.96 -4.34 6.61
C ILE A 54 -2.94 -4.36 7.78
N VAL A 55 -2.87 -3.32 8.64
CA VAL A 55 -3.78 -3.17 9.78
C VAL A 55 -4.54 -1.85 9.68
N ILE A 56 -5.86 -1.93 9.72
CA ILE A 56 -6.74 -0.75 9.78
C ILE A 56 -7.08 -0.48 11.24
N ASN A 57 -6.33 0.42 11.86
CA ASN A 57 -6.47 0.74 13.29
C ASN A 57 -7.67 1.67 13.56
N ASN A 58 -8.00 2.56 12.64
CA ASN A 58 -9.15 3.46 12.76
C ASN A 58 -9.62 3.92 11.37
N LEU A 59 -10.92 3.87 11.11
CA LEU A 59 -11.58 4.37 9.90
C LEU A 59 -12.62 5.41 10.31
N GLU A 60 -12.26 6.69 10.26
CA GLU A 60 -13.20 7.78 10.53
C GLU A 60 -13.89 8.18 9.24
N LYS A 61 -15.22 8.13 9.25
CA LYS A 61 -16.02 8.68 8.17
C LYS A 61 -16.05 10.20 8.35
N ILE A 62 -15.46 10.94 7.42
CA ILE A 62 -15.66 12.39 7.35
C ILE A 62 -17.08 12.58 6.81
N VAL A 63 -17.94 13.20 7.62
CA VAL A 63 -19.35 13.51 7.31
C VAL A 63 -19.47 14.98 6.94
#